data_AF-A0A9R0SLN3-F1
#
_entry.id   AF-A0A9R0SLN3-F1
#
_cell.length_a   1.000
_cell.length_b   1.000
_cell.length_c   1.000
_cell.angle_alpha   90.00
_cell.angle_beta   90.00
_cell.angle_gamma   90.00
#
_symmetry.space_group_name_H-M   'P 1'
#
loop_
_entity.id
_entity.type
_entity.pdbx_description
1 polymer ?
#
loop_
_entity_poly.entity_id
_entity_poly.type
_entity_poly.pdbx_seq_one_letter_code
_entity_poly.pdbx_strand_id
1 'polypeptide(L)'
;MAGVAAVTSAAKRASVHKLSEEEFWALVAKIRSAHAAAAVQMRESYIALDACDKWMKGQVDRNVPYQEKHVVQQVSIMGNMETFGLLPRGGAEDATKEIALKNAPAVVEFGAGRGYLTQMLADCYGIKNIFLVERRSYKLKADRSLRQNEGVKLERLRIDIEDLSLRGVKALSGSQYLAIGKHLCGPATDMTIMCCLHELHNRTEEKGHDKHHLRGLALATCCHHLCQWKHYANKAFLSGLGIAEEEFHAMTWFSSWAVDGDHSSQDSLESEDSSSEVIR
;
A
#
# COMPACT_ATOMS: atom_id res chain seq x y z
N MET A 1 17.59 15.79 15.23
CA MET A 1 18.26 15.98 13.93
C MET A 1 17.27 16.64 12.98
N ALA A 2 17.61 17.77 12.36
CA ALA A 2 16.75 18.40 11.37
C ALA A 2 16.52 17.40 10.22
N GLY A 3 15.26 17.09 9.94
CA GLY A 3 14.91 16.16 8.86
C GLY A 3 15.40 16.73 7.53
N VAL A 4 16.11 15.92 6.74
CA VAL A 4 16.43 16.25 5.35
C VAL A 4 15.10 16.53 4.64
N ALA A 5 14.95 17.73 4.08
CA ALA A 5 13.73 18.14 3.40
C ALA A 5 13.49 17.23 2.18
N ALA A 6 12.25 16.80 1.98
CA ALA A 6 11.88 15.97 0.83
C ALA A 6 12.12 16.72 -0.48
N VAL A 7 12.63 16.02 -1.50
CA VAL A 7 12.86 16.58 -2.83
C VAL A 7 11.52 16.72 -3.55
N THR A 8 11.16 17.96 -3.90
CA THR A 8 9.88 18.30 -4.54
C THR A 8 9.85 17.91 -6.01
N SER A 9 8.65 17.66 -6.58
CA SER A 9 8.50 17.37 -8.00
C SER A 9 9.08 18.47 -8.91
N ALA A 10 8.98 19.73 -8.48
CA ALA A 10 9.57 20.86 -9.21
C ALA A 10 11.10 20.80 -9.21
N ALA A 11 11.72 20.42 -8.08
CA ALA A 11 13.16 20.23 -7.99
C ALA A 11 13.62 19.05 -8.87
N LYS A 12 12.90 17.92 -8.85
CA LYS A 12 13.17 16.76 -9.72
C LYS A 12 13.08 17.12 -11.21
N ARG A 13 12.07 17.90 -11.60
CA ARG A 13 11.94 18.41 -12.97
C ARG A 13 13.12 19.31 -13.34
N ALA A 14 13.48 20.23 -12.45
CA ALA A 14 14.57 21.17 -12.70
C ALA A 14 15.93 20.47 -12.82
N SER A 15 16.17 19.36 -12.11
CA SER A 15 17.40 18.58 -12.29
C SER A 15 17.45 17.88 -13.64
N VAL A 16 16.32 17.32 -14.10
CA VAL A 16 16.24 16.69 -15.44
C VAL A 16 16.52 17.69 -16.56
N HIS A 17 15.95 18.89 -16.51
CA HIS A 17 16.20 19.92 -17.54
C HIS A 17 17.62 20.49 -17.56
N LYS A 18 18.42 20.24 -16.52
CA LYS A 18 19.83 20.66 -16.47
C LYS A 18 20.78 19.65 -17.09
N LEU A 19 20.31 18.42 -17.36
CA LEU A 19 21.13 17.39 -17.99
C LEU A 19 21.49 17.81 -19.42
N SER A 20 22.76 17.63 -19.77
CA SER A 20 23.19 17.61 -21.16
C SER A 20 22.60 16.40 -21.89
N GLU A 21 22.65 16.42 -23.23
CA GLU A 21 22.20 15.30 -24.04
C GLU A 21 22.95 13.99 -23.70
N GLU A 22 24.26 14.08 -23.49
CA GLU A 22 25.09 12.93 -23.11
C GLU A 22 24.68 12.35 -21.75
N GLU A 23 24.51 13.20 -20.73
CA GLU A 23 24.09 12.78 -19.39
C GLU A 23 22.68 12.16 -19.40
N PHE A 24 21.77 12.73 -20.19
CA PHE A 24 20.42 12.19 -20.34
C PHE A 24 20.44 10.78 -20.96
N TRP A 25 21.18 10.57 -22.05
CA TRP A 25 21.27 9.24 -22.67
C TRP A 25 22.01 8.23 -21.79
N ALA A 26 23.01 8.66 -21.02
CA ALA A 26 23.66 7.82 -20.01
C ALA A 26 22.66 7.37 -18.93
N LEU A 27 21.81 8.28 -18.43
CA LEU A 27 20.73 7.94 -17.49
C LEU A 27 19.72 6.96 -18.10
N VAL A 28 19.30 7.16 -19.35
CA VAL A 28 18.40 6.23 -20.06
C VAL A 28 19.03 4.84 -20.18
N ALA A 29 20.34 4.75 -20.45
CA ALA A 29 21.04 3.48 -20.50
C ALA A 29 21.04 2.76 -19.13
N LYS A 30 21.26 3.49 -18.03
CA LYS A 30 21.14 2.94 -16.66
C LYS A 30 19.72 2.46 -16.36
N ILE A 31 18.69 3.24 -16.73
CA ILE A 31 17.28 2.85 -16.55
C ILE A 31 16.97 1.57 -17.32
N ARG A 32 17.44 1.44 -18.56
CA ARG A 32 17.27 0.22 -19.37
C ARG A 32 17.97 -0.98 -18.74
N SER A 33 19.17 -0.79 -18.19
CA SER A 33 19.90 -1.85 -17.46
C SER A 33 19.14 -2.28 -16.20
N ALA A 34 18.66 -1.32 -15.40
CA ALA A 34 17.84 -1.59 -14.22
C ALA A 34 16.55 -2.33 -14.57
N HIS A 35 15.86 -1.90 -15.63
CA HIS A 35 14.69 -2.61 -16.15
C HIS A 35 15.07 -4.03 -16.56
N ALA A 36 16.11 -4.25 -17.37
CA ALA A 36 16.51 -5.59 -17.78
C ALA A 36 16.88 -6.51 -16.59
N ALA A 37 17.50 -5.96 -15.55
CA ALA A 37 17.91 -6.71 -14.36
C ALA A 37 16.75 -7.03 -13.40
N ALA A 38 15.74 -6.16 -13.32
CA ALA A 38 14.61 -6.29 -12.39
C ALA A 38 13.30 -6.69 -13.07
N ALA A 39 13.23 -6.72 -14.40
CA ALA A 39 12.01 -7.01 -15.14
C ALA A 39 11.55 -8.42 -14.83
N VAL A 40 10.50 -8.49 -14.02
CA VAL A 40 9.67 -9.68 -13.87
C VAL A 40 8.46 -9.49 -14.76
N GLN A 41 7.95 -10.58 -15.34
CA GLN A 41 6.68 -10.56 -16.06
C GLN A 41 5.60 -9.97 -15.16
N MET A 42 5.14 -8.75 -15.47
CA MET A 42 3.96 -8.16 -14.84
C MET A 42 2.74 -8.94 -15.32
N ARG A 43 2.04 -9.56 -14.38
CA ARG A 43 0.82 -10.30 -14.67
C ARG A 43 -0.36 -9.39 -14.39
N GLU A 44 -1.18 -9.16 -15.41
CA GLU A 44 -2.50 -8.61 -15.20
C GLU A 44 -3.37 -9.67 -14.53
N SER A 45 -4.01 -9.30 -13.42
CA SER A 45 -4.85 -10.21 -12.66
C SER A 45 -6.01 -9.42 -12.04
N TYR A 46 -7.22 -9.84 -12.36
CA TYR A 46 -8.44 -9.40 -11.71
C TYR A 46 -9.25 -10.64 -11.34
N ILE A 47 -9.43 -10.86 -10.05
CA ILE A 47 -10.14 -12.02 -9.53
C ILE A 47 -11.29 -11.49 -8.68
N ALA A 48 -12.50 -11.60 -9.21
CA ALA A 48 -13.71 -11.34 -8.46
C ALA A 48 -14.10 -12.59 -7.66
N LEU A 49 -14.30 -12.40 -6.36
CA LEU A 49 -14.66 -13.47 -5.44
C LEU A 49 -16.16 -13.42 -5.14
N ASP A 50 -16.81 -14.58 -5.09
CA ASP A 50 -18.22 -14.69 -4.70
C ASP A 50 -18.47 -14.11 -3.29
N ALA A 51 -17.48 -14.22 -2.40
CA ALA A 51 -17.54 -13.62 -1.05
C ALA A 51 -17.72 -12.10 -1.09
N CYS A 52 -17.29 -11.44 -2.17
CA CYS A 52 -17.36 -9.99 -2.36
C CYS A 52 -18.61 -9.53 -3.14
N ASP A 53 -19.50 -10.44 -3.54
CA ASP A 53 -20.67 -10.13 -4.37
C ASP A 53 -21.57 -9.05 -3.76
N LYS A 54 -21.75 -9.07 -2.44
CA LYS A 54 -22.55 -8.06 -1.72
C LYS A 54 -21.95 -6.67 -1.88
N TRP A 55 -20.62 -6.58 -1.87
CA TRP A 55 -19.90 -5.34 -2.09
C TRP A 55 -20.01 -4.89 -3.55
N MET A 56 -19.81 -5.79 -4.51
CA MET A 56 -19.94 -5.47 -5.94
C MET A 56 -21.34 -5.02 -6.34
N LYS A 57 -22.39 -5.58 -5.73
CA LYS A 57 -23.79 -5.23 -5.98
C LYS A 57 -24.26 -4.00 -5.19
N GLY A 58 -23.37 -3.35 -4.43
CA GLY A 58 -23.72 -2.19 -3.59
C GLY A 58 -24.74 -2.51 -2.48
N GLN A 59 -24.83 -3.77 -2.06
CA GLN A 59 -25.79 -4.26 -1.05
C GLN A 59 -25.23 -4.17 0.38
N VAL A 60 -24.16 -3.39 0.58
CA VAL A 60 -23.54 -3.10 1.88
C VAL A 60 -24.24 -1.90 2.52
N ASP A 61 -24.10 -1.71 3.84
CA ASP A 61 -24.74 -0.61 4.57
C ASP A 61 -24.60 0.74 3.84
N ARG A 62 -25.74 1.39 3.58
CA ARG A 62 -25.88 2.65 2.83
C ARG A 62 -25.12 3.83 3.47
N ASN A 63 -24.66 3.69 4.71
CA ASN A 63 -23.83 4.68 5.39
C ASN A 63 -22.36 4.66 4.95
N VAL A 64 -21.94 3.69 4.13
CA VAL A 64 -20.60 3.65 3.53
C VAL A 64 -20.61 4.46 2.22
N PRO A 65 -19.74 5.49 2.07
CA PRO A 65 -19.56 6.17 0.79
C PRO A 65 -19.04 5.19 -0.26
N TYR A 66 -19.97 4.66 -1.06
CA TYR A 66 -19.74 3.70 -2.12
C TYR A 66 -19.20 4.41 -3.37
N GLN A 67 -18.09 3.91 -3.90
CA GLN A 67 -17.58 4.28 -5.22
C GLN A 67 -17.11 3.00 -5.90
N GLU A 68 -17.72 2.67 -7.04
CA GLU A 68 -17.50 1.41 -7.77
C GLU A 68 -16.02 1.15 -8.05
N LYS A 69 -15.28 2.16 -8.54
CA LYS A 69 -13.83 2.08 -8.77
C LYS A 69 -13.03 1.63 -7.54
N HIS A 70 -13.44 2.08 -6.35
CA HIS A 70 -12.77 1.70 -5.11
C HIS A 70 -13.11 0.27 -4.69
N VAL A 71 -14.31 -0.21 -5.03
CA VAL A 71 -14.75 -1.57 -4.70
C VAL A 71 -14.07 -2.57 -5.63
N VAL A 72 -14.05 -2.32 -6.95
CA VAL A 72 -13.34 -3.15 -7.93
C VAL A 72 -11.88 -3.35 -7.53
N GLN A 73 -11.19 -2.29 -7.11
CA GLN A 73 -9.81 -2.39 -6.64
C GLN A 73 -9.68 -3.25 -5.37
N GLN A 74 -10.56 -3.07 -4.39
CA GLN A 74 -10.55 -3.87 -3.15
C GLN A 74 -10.80 -5.35 -3.44
N VAL A 75 -11.77 -5.65 -4.31
CA VAL A 75 -12.08 -7.02 -4.74
C VAL A 75 -10.88 -7.65 -5.44
N SER A 76 -10.23 -6.94 -6.35
CA SER A 76 -9.01 -7.43 -7.01
C SER A 76 -7.88 -7.74 -6.01
N ILE A 77 -7.65 -6.85 -5.03
CA ILE A 77 -6.64 -7.09 -3.99
C ILE A 77 -6.97 -8.37 -3.22
N MET A 78 -8.22 -8.54 -2.79
CA MET A 78 -8.65 -9.71 -2.02
C MET A 78 -8.59 -11.01 -2.84
N GLY A 79 -9.02 -10.99 -4.09
CA GLY A 79 -8.93 -12.16 -4.98
C GLY A 79 -7.50 -12.61 -5.25
N ASN A 80 -6.58 -11.65 -5.41
CA ASN A 80 -5.15 -11.96 -5.49
C ASN A 80 -4.63 -12.48 -4.14
N MET A 81 -4.99 -11.89 -3.00
CA MET A 81 -4.61 -12.39 -1.68
C MET A 81 -5.03 -13.85 -1.46
N GLU A 82 -6.22 -14.25 -1.89
CA GLU A 82 -6.67 -15.65 -1.85
C GLU A 82 -5.82 -16.55 -2.78
N THR A 83 -5.53 -16.08 -3.99
CA THR A 83 -4.71 -16.81 -4.98
C THR A 83 -3.27 -17.03 -4.49
N PHE A 84 -2.69 -16.04 -3.81
CA PHE A 84 -1.37 -16.12 -3.18
C PHE A 84 -1.38 -16.90 -1.85
N GLY A 85 -2.53 -17.42 -1.40
CA GLY A 85 -2.65 -18.22 -0.18
C GLY A 85 -2.57 -17.41 1.12
N LEU A 86 -2.76 -16.09 1.05
CA LEU A 86 -2.81 -15.20 2.22
C LEU A 86 -4.17 -15.28 2.92
N LEU A 87 -5.23 -15.57 2.17
CA LEU A 87 -6.59 -15.78 2.65
C LEU A 87 -7.01 -17.24 2.40
N PRO A 88 -7.88 -17.81 3.25
CA PRO A 88 -8.42 -19.15 3.03
C PRO A 88 -9.29 -19.16 1.76
N ARG A 89 -9.16 -20.20 0.94
CA ARG A 89 -9.97 -20.31 -0.28
C ARG A 89 -11.46 -20.44 0.02
N GLY A 90 -12.28 -19.77 -0.79
CA GLY A 90 -13.73 -19.99 -0.79
C GLY A 90 -14.04 -21.47 -1.05
N GLY A 91 -14.65 -22.15 -0.08
CA GLY A 91 -15.06 -23.56 -0.21
C GLY A 91 -14.34 -24.57 0.69
N ALA A 92 -13.44 -24.14 1.59
CA ALA A 92 -12.91 -25.05 2.62
C ALA A 92 -14.06 -25.65 3.47
N GLU A 93 -14.02 -26.95 3.73
CA GLU A 93 -15.00 -27.66 4.57
C GLU A 93 -15.15 -26.98 5.93
N ASP A 94 -16.35 -27.03 6.52
CA ASP A 94 -16.72 -26.25 7.71
C ASP A 94 -15.75 -26.43 8.89
N ALA A 95 -15.20 -27.63 9.09
CA ALA A 95 -14.20 -27.91 10.12
C ALA A 95 -12.85 -27.19 9.86
N THR A 96 -12.44 -27.05 8.60
CA THR A 96 -11.20 -26.36 8.21
C THR A 96 -11.37 -24.84 8.31
N LYS A 97 -12.56 -24.32 7.97
CA LYS A 97 -12.91 -22.91 8.18
C LYS A 97 -12.90 -22.52 9.65
N GLU A 98 -13.44 -23.37 10.53
CA GLU A 98 -13.49 -23.07 11.96
C GLU A 98 -12.09 -23.00 12.59
N ILE A 99 -11.20 -23.92 12.21
CA ILE A 99 -9.79 -23.91 12.63
C ILE A 99 -9.03 -22.70 12.03
N ALA A 100 -9.29 -22.38 10.75
CA ALA A 100 -8.69 -21.21 10.10
C ALA A 100 -9.16 -19.88 10.72
N LEU A 101 -10.42 -19.78 11.15
CA LEU A 101 -10.93 -18.61 11.88
C LEU A 101 -10.34 -18.50 13.29
N LYS A 102 -10.17 -19.63 14.00
CA LYS A 102 -9.56 -19.65 15.34
C LYS A 102 -8.10 -19.16 15.33
N ASN A 103 -7.39 -19.37 14.22
CA ASN A 103 -6.00 -18.93 14.01
C ASN A 103 -5.87 -17.84 12.94
N ALA A 104 -6.92 -17.04 12.71
CA ALA A 104 -6.89 -15.99 11.70
C ALA A 104 -5.80 -14.95 12.03
N PRO A 105 -4.97 -14.56 11.06
CA PRO A 105 -3.96 -13.54 11.29
C PRO A 105 -4.64 -12.20 11.58
N ALA A 106 -3.96 -11.34 12.35
CA ALA A 106 -4.33 -9.94 12.43
C ALA A 106 -4.18 -9.27 11.06
N VAL A 107 -4.94 -8.20 10.83
CA VAL A 107 -4.76 -7.36 9.63
C VAL A 107 -4.25 -6.00 10.06
N VAL A 108 -3.14 -5.57 9.46
CA VAL A 108 -2.57 -4.24 9.62
C VAL A 108 -2.72 -3.50 8.30
N GLU A 109 -3.64 -2.54 8.24
CA GLU A 109 -3.84 -1.69 7.06
C GLU A 109 -2.98 -0.42 7.20
N PHE A 110 -1.96 -0.31 6.35
CA PHE A 110 -1.11 0.87 6.23
C PHE A 110 -1.77 1.90 5.33
N GLY A 111 -1.74 3.17 5.74
CA GLY A 111 -2.42 4.25 5.03
C GLY A 111 -3.93 4.01 4.97
N ALA A 112 -4.51 3.56 6.09
CA ALA A 112 -5.88 3.04 6.11
C ALA A 112 -6.93 4.07 5.69
N GLY A 113 -6.65 5.38 5.82
CA GLY A 113 -7.64 6.42 5.59
C GLY A 113 -8.95 6.13 6.33
N ARG A 114 -10.00 5.80 5.56
CA ARG A 114 -11.33 5.43 6.10
C ARG A 114 -11.46 3.97 6.56
N GLY A 115 -10.57 3.06 6.17
CA GLY A 115 -10.52 1.66 6.63
C GLY A 115 -11.42 0.68 5.87
N TYR A 116 -11.86 1.02 4.66
CA TYR A 116 -12.81 0.20 3.90
C TYR A 116 -12.22 -1.09 3.32
N LEU A 117 -10.91 -1.12 3.03
CA LEU A 117 -10.27 -2.35 2.58
C LEU A 117 -10.33 -3.41 3.69
N THR A 118 -10.00 -3.05 4.92
CA THR A 118 -10.15 -3.98 6.05
C THR A 118 -11.61 -4.29 6.38
N GLN A 119 -12.54 -3.35 6.16
CA GLN A 119 -13.97 -3.65 6.32
C GLN A 119 -14.42 -4.77 5.38
N MET A 120 -14.05 -4.72 4.10
CA MET A 120 -14.37 -5.78 3.15
C MET A 120 -13.75 -7.11 3.57
N LEU A 121 -12.50 -7.12 4.05
CA LEU A 121 -11.86 -8.33 4.60
C LEU A 121 -12.59 -8.88 5.83
N ALA A 122 -13.03 -8.02 6.74
CA ALA A 122 -13.78 -8.42 7.93
C ALA A 122 -15.13 -9.05 7.53
N ASP A 123 -15.83 -8.45 6.58
CA ASP A 123 -17.15 -8.92 6.13
C ASP A 123 -17.07 -10.23 5.33
N CYS A 124 -16.05 -10.39 4.48
CA CYS A 124 -15.91 -11.57 3.61
C CYS A 124 -15.20 -12.76 4.29
N TYR A 125 -14.24 -12.49 5.19
CA TYR A 125 -13.37 -13.53 5.78
C TYR A 125 -13.45 -13.61 7.30
N GLY A 126 -14.29 -12.79 7.95
CA GLY A 126 -14.48 -12.85 9.41
C GLY A 126 -13.24 -12.41 10.19
N ILE A 127 -12.42 -11.52 9.64
CA ILE A 127 -11.24 -10.98 10.32
C ILE A 127 -11.66 -10.22 11.58
N LYS A 128 -11.10 -10.62 12.73
CA LYS A 128 -11.45 -10.04 14.04
C LYS A 128 -10.38 -9.14 14.65
N ASN A 129 -9.10 -9.37 14.37
CA ASN A 129 -8.01 -8.59 14.97
C ASN A 129 -7.49 -7.57 13.95
N ILE A 130 -7.84 -6.30 14.13
CA ILE A 130 -7.68 -5.25 13.12
C ILE A 130 -6.87 -4.08 13.68
N PHE A 131 -5.85 -3.69 12.92
CA PHE A 131 -5.00 -2.53 13.18
C PHE A 131 -5.01 -1.61 11.97
N LEU A 132 -5.42 -0.36 12.16
CA LEU A 132 -5.48 0.65 11.10
C LEU A 132 -4.42 1.72 11.37
N VAL A 133 -3.44 1.87 10.49
CA VAL A 133 -2.35 2.85 10.60
C VAL A 133 -2.65 4.03 9.69
N GLU A 134 -2.73 5.23 10.27
CA GLU A 134 -2.97 6.45 9.52
C GLU A 134 -2.55 7.69 10.30
N ARG A 135 -1.89 8.66 9.66
CA ARG A 135 -1.46 9.92 10.28
C ARG A 135 -2.61 10.91 10.54
N ARG A 136 -3.66 10.86 9.73
CA ARG A 136 -4.80 11.81 9.75
C ARG A 136 -6.10 11.18 10.24
N SER A 137 -7.03 12.02 10.69
CA SER A 137 -8.41 11.59 10.97
C SER A 137 -9.29 11.91 9.77
N TYR A 138 -10.15 10.97 9.40
CA TYR A 138 -11.12 11.13 8.31
C TYR A 138 -12.54 11.06 8.87
N LYS A 139 -13.48 11.76 8.22
CA LYS A 139 -14.92 11.55 8.43
C LYS A 139 -15.33 10.25 7.74
N LEU A 140 -16.45 9.66 8.19
CA LEU A 140 -17.03 8.43 7.61
C LEU A 140 -16.03 7.27 7.59
N LYS A 141 -15.50 6.91 8.77
CA LYS A 141 -14.60 5.76 8.95
C LYS A 141 -15.41 4.48 9.14
N ALA A 142 -14.87 3.38 8.64
CA ALA A 142 -15.39 2.03 8.83
C ALA A 142 -15.42 1.59 10.31
N ASP A 143 -14.70 2.29 11.21
CA ASP A 143 -14.55 1.93 12.62
C ASP A 143 -15.87 1.59 13.32
N ARG A 144 -16.95 2.34 13.02
CA ARG A 144 -18.27 2.10 13.63
C ARG A 144 -18.84 0.76 13.18
N SER A 145 -18.83 0.50 11.87
CA SER A 145 -19.35 -0.74 11.29
C SER A 145 -18.51 -1.94 11.73
N LEU A 146 -17.19 -1.83 11.69
CA LEU A 146 -16.27 -2.88 12.14
C LEU A 146 -16.50 -3.28 13.61
N ARG A 147 -16.82 -2.32 14.49
CA ARG A 147 -17.10 -2.60 15.91
C ARG A 147 -18.47 -3.22 16.18
N GLN A 148 -19.37 -3.24 15.20
CA GLN A 148 -20.65 -3.95 15.32
C GLN A 148 -20.48 -5.46 15.16
N ASN A 149 -19.39 -5.90 14.53
CA ASN A 149 -19.08 -7.32 14.36
C ASN A 149 -18.61 -7.93 15.70
N GLU A 150 -19.24 -9.03 16.10
CA GLU A 150 -19.00 -9.66 17.41
C GLU A 150 -17.56 -10.19 17.54
N GLY A 151 -16.90 -9.81 18.62
CA GLY A 151 -15.53 -10.24 18.94
C GLY A 151 -14.43 -9.54 18.13
N VAL A 152 -14.74 -8.46 17.40
CA VAL A 152 -13.73 -7.63 16.71
C VAL A 152 -12.93 -6.81 17.73
N LYS A 153 -11.60 -6.99 17.68
CA LYS A 153 -10.61 -6.13 18.32
C LYS A 153 -10.09 -5.15 17.27
N LEU A 154 -10.49 -3.89 17.38
CA LEU A 154 -10.09 -2.80 16.48
C LEU A 154 -9.25 -1.75 17.20
N GLU A 155 -8.02 -1.56 16.73
CA GLU A 155 -7.12 -0.48 17.14
C GLU A 155 -6.75 0.40 15.94
N ARG A 156 -6.89 1.71 16.07
CA ARG A 156 -6.48 2.68 15.03
C ARG A 156 -5.30 3.49 15.55
N LEU A 157 -4.13 3.22 14.98
CA LEU A 157 -2.87 3.85 15.34
C LEU A 157 -2.72 5.16 14.56
N ARG A 158 -2.78 6.29 15.28
CA ARG A 158 -2.58 7.62 14.69
C ARG A 158 -1.10 7.99 14.72
N ILE A 159 -0.36 7.48 13.74
CA ILE A 159 1.10 7.58 13.68
C ILE A 159 1.56 7.67 12.22
N ASP A 160 2.69 8.33 11.97
CA ASP A 160 3.34 8.25 10.67
C ASP A 160 3.97 6.87 10.49
N ILE A 161 3.95 6.33 9.26
CA ILE A 161 4.56 5.03 8.98
C ILE A 161 6.07 5.09 9.21
N GLU A 162 6.69 6.27 9.00
CA GLU A 162 8.12 6.49 9.27
C GLU A 162 8.50 6.20 10.73
N ASP A 163 7.60 6.50 11.67
CA ASP A 163 7.83 6.36 13.11
C ASP A 163 7.22 5.06 13.69
N LEU A 164 6.53 4.27 12.86
CA LEU A 164 5.84 3.07 13.33
C LEU A 164 6.80 1.90 13.55
N SER A 165 6.81 1.37 14.78
CA SER A 165 7.33 0.04 15.09
C SER A 165 6.18 -0.88 15.50
N LEU A 166 5.97 -1.95 14.74
CA LEU A 166 4.96 -2.97 15.06
C LEU A 166 5.28 -3.74 16.35
N ARG A 167 6.55 -3.77 16.80
CA ARG A 167 6.94 -4.31 18.12
C ARG A 167 6.36 -3.50 19.27
N GLY A 168 6.20 -2.19 19.09
CA GLY A 168 5.59 -1.32 20.09
C GLY A 168 4.09 -1.56 20.26
N VAL A 169 3.44 -2.23 19.30
CA VAL A 169 2.01 -2.53 19.33
C VAL A 169 1.77 -3.79 20.14
N LYS A 170 1.69 -3.64 21.47
CA LYS A 170 1.50 -4.75 22.42
C LYS A 170 0.31 -5.66 22.05
N ALA A 171 -0.76 -5.06 21.53
CA ALA A 171 -1.96 -5.76 21.11
C ALA A 171 -1.77 -6.72 19.91
N LEU A 172 -0.69 -6.55 19.14
CA LEU A 172 -0.28 -7.39 18.02
C LEU A 172 0.73 -8.49 18.44
N SER A 173 1.30 -8.39 19.64
CA SER A 173 2.32 -9.33 20.12
C SER A 173 1.84 -10.79 20.06
N GLY A 174 2.74 -11.70 19.66
CA GLY A 174 2.45 -13.13 19.51
C GLY A 174 1.50 -13.50 18.36
N SER A 175 0.96 -12.53 17.60
CA SER A 175 0.04 -12.78 16.49
C SER A 175 0.77 -12.85 15.14
N GLN A 176 0.30 -13.73 14.26
CA GLN A 176 0.60 -13.58 12.84
C GLN A 176 -0.20 -12.39 12.28
N TYR A 177 0.32 -11.71 11.26
CA TYR A 177 -0.40 -10.60 10.64
C TYR A 177 -0.21 -10.50 9.13
N LEU A 178 -1.22 -9.97 8.46
CA LEU A 178 -1.19 -9.54 7.07
C LEU A 178 -1.00 -8.02 7.03
N ALA A 179 -0.02 -7.56 6.26
CA ALA A 179 0.19 -6.16 5.98
C ALA A 179 -0.50 -5.81 4.66
N ILE A 180 -1.47 -4.92 4.70
CA ILE A 180 -2.21 -4.50 3.52
C ILE A 180 -2.20 -2.99 3.37
N GLY A 181 -2.44 -2.49 2.18
CA GLY A 181 -2.62 -1.06 1.96
C GLY A 181 -3.01 -0.76 0.53
N LYS A 182 -3.81 0.30 0.33
CA LYS A 182 -4.15 0.78 -1.00
C LYS A 182 -3.93 2.27 -1.13
N HIS A 183 -3.51 2.67 -2.33
CA HIS A 183 -3.04 4.03 -2.62
C HIS A 183 -1.91 4.49 -1.70
N LEU A 184 -1.08 3.56 -1.23
CA LEU A 184 0.15 3.93 -0.53
C LEU A 184 1.00 4.74 -1.49
N CYS A 185 1.30 5.98 -1.13
CA CYS A 185 2.20 6.80 -1.94
C CYS A 185 3.59 6.15 -2.02
N GLY A 186 4.41 6.57 -2.98
CA GLY A 186 5.76 6.04 -3.18
C GLY A 186 6.53 5.83 -1.87
N PRO A 187 6.81 6.89 -1.08
CA PRO A 187 7.53 6.76 0.18
C PRO A 187 6.82 5.89 1.21
N ALA A 188 5.48 5.97 1.31
CA ALA A 188 4.72 5.17 2.27
C ALA A 188 4.77 3.68 1.95
N THR A 189 4.86 3.32 0.67
CA THR A 189 5.07 1.93 0.24
C THR A 189 6.41 1.42 0.72
N ASP A 190 7.49 2.15 0.43
CA ASP A 190 8.85 1.77 0.84
C ASP A 190 8.94 1.67 2.38
N MET A 191 8.40 2.66 3.11
CA MET A 191 8.37 2.63 4.58
C MET A 191 7.54 1.47 5.13
N THR A 192 6.43 1.10 4.48
CA THR A 192 5.62 -0.07 4.88
C THR A 192 6.41 -1.36 4.68
N ILE A 193 7.09 -1.52 3.55
CA ILE A 193 7.95 -2.66 3.26
C ILE A 193 9.06 -2.75 4.31
N MET A 194 9.75 -1.63 4.58
CA MET A 194 10.81 -1.59 5.59
C MET A 194 10.29 -1.87 6.99
N CYS A 195 9.15 -1.31 7.39
CA CYS A 195 8.49 -1.59 8.67
C CYS A 195 8.18 -3.09 8.82
N CYS A 196 7.77 -3.77 7.75
CA CYS A 196 7.45 -5.20 7.80
C CYS A 196 8.68 -6.11 7.66
N LEU A 197 9.70 -5.73 6.89
CA LEU A 197 10.87 -6.57 6.59
C LEU A 197 12.03 -6.37 7.57
N HIS A 198 12.24 -5.17 8.11
CA HIS A 198 13.22 -4.92 9.17
C HIS A 198 12.90 -5.81 10.40
N GLU A 199 11.62 -6.08 10.62
CA GLU A 199 11.15 -7.05 11.60
C GLU A 199 11.60 -8.49 11.32
N LEU A 200 11.76 -8.88 10.05
CA LEU A 200 12.28 -10.19 9.66
C LEU A 200 13.80 -10.28 9.81
N HIS A 201 14.54 -9.23 9.45
CA HIS A 201 16.02 -9.24 9.53
C HIS A 201 16.51 -9.25 10.98
N ASN A 202 15.85 -8.52 11.88
CA ASN A 202 16.17 -8.51 13.31
C ASN A 202 15.69 -9.76 14.06
N ARG A 203 15.30 -10.83 13.35
CA ARG A 203 14.99 -12.15 13.95
C ARG A 203 16.22 -12.96 14.25
N THR A 204 17.32 -12.73 13.53
CA THR A 204 18.55 -13.54 13.67
C THR A 204 19.31 -13.26 14.96
N GLU A 205 19.02 -12.17 15.68
CA GLU A 205 19.86 -11.75 16.82
C GLU A 205 19.24 -11.95 18.22
N GLU A 206 17.93 -12.19 18.36
CA GLU A 206 17.32 -12.30 19.71
C GLU A 206 16.23 -13.38 19.82
N LYS A 207 16.55 -14.42 20.60
CA LYS A 207 15.71 -15.57 21.01
C LYS A 207 14.58 -15.19 22.01
N GLY A 208 13.76 -14.20 21.68
CA GLY A 208 12.61 -13.78 22.51
C GLY A 208 11.28 -14.37 22.02
N HIS A 209 10.52 -14.98 22.92
CA HIS A 209 9.26 -15.71 22.69
C HIS A 209 8.03 -14.85 22.31
N ASP A 210 8.16 -13.53 22.16
CA ASP A 210 7.05 -12.58 21.99
C ASP A 210 7.15 -11.73 20.71
N LYS A 211 7.27 -12.36 19.54
CA LYS A 211 7.36 -11.62 18.27
C LYS A 211 6.16 -11.93 17.37
N HIS A 212 5.46 -10.88 16.94
CA HIS A 212 4.49 -10.98 15.86
C HIS A 212 5.19 -11.46 14.57
N HIS A 213 4.45 -12.11 13.68
CA HIS A 213 5.03 -12.70 12.46
C HIS A 213 4.28 -12.26 11.21
N LEU A 214 5.00 -11.61 10.30
CA LEU A 214 4.45 -11.25 9.00
C LEU A 214 4.13 -12.53 8.22
N ARG A 215 2.86 -12.70 7.87
CA ARG A 215 2.37 -13.80 7.04
C ARG A 215 2.36 -13.44 5.55
N GLY A 216 2.15 -12.17 5.21
CA GLY A 216 2.18 -11.70 3.84
C GLY A 216 1.86 -10.23 3.68
N LEU A 217 2.14 -9.71 2.48
CA LEU A 217 1.93 -8.32 2.08
C LEU A 217 0.98 -8.26 0.88
N ALA A 218 0.04 -7.31 0.89
CA ALA A 218 -0.78 -6.96 -0.26
C ALA A 218 -0.92 -5.45 -0.38
N LEU A 219 -0.06 -4.83 -1.20
CA LEU A 219 0.06 -3.38 -1.33
C LEU A 219 -0.32 -2.94 -2.73
N ALA A 220 -1.27 -2.01 -2.84
CA ALA A 220 -1.52 -1.28 -4.09
C ALA A 220 -0.81 0.08 -4.02
N THR A 221 0.30 0.17 -4.75
CA THR A 221 1.17 1.35 -4.80
C THR A 221 0.56 2.46 -5.63
N CYS A 222 0.86 3.71 -5.30
CA CYS A 222 0.41 4.89 -6.03
C CYS A 222 1.46 6.01 -5.93
N CYS A 223 1.35 7.03 -6.77
CA CYS A 223 2.18 8.24 -6.69
C CYS A 223 3.69 7.95 -6.63
N HIS A 224 4.21 7.11 -7.54
CA HIS A 224 5.64 6.77 -7.61
C HIS A 224 6.53 8.02 -7.76
N HIS A 225 6.00 9.08 -8.37
CA HIS A 225 6.66 10.40 -8.45
C HIS A 225 6.99 11.03 -7.09
N LEU A 226 6.34 10.59 -6.00
CA LEU A 226 6.63 11.06 -4.65
C LEU A 226 7.78 10.31 -3.98
N CYS A 227 8.24 9.17 -4.54
CA CYS A 227 9.33 8.38 -3.96
C CYS A 227 10.54 9.27 -3.62
N GLN A 228 11.14 8.99 -2.46
CA GLN A 228 12.28 9.73 -1.93
C GLN A 228 13.44 8.76 -1.72
N TRP A 229 14.67 9.19 -2.06
CA TRP A 229 15.84 8.33 -1.93
C TRP A 229 15.99 7.84 -0.50
N LYS A 230 15.86 8.74 0.49
CA LYS A 230 15.85 8.44 1.93
C LYS A 230 15.04 7.19 2.27
N HIS A 231 13.82 7.08 1.76
CA HIS A 231 12.89 6.00 2.11
C HIS A 231 13.02 4.76 1.24
N TYR A 232 13.57 4.88 0.02
CA TYR A 232 13.63 3.78 -0.94
C TYR A 232 14.25 2.52 -0.34
N ALA A 233 13.54 1.39 -0.45
CA ALA A 233 13.88 0.16 0.27
C ALA A 233 15.12 -0.55 -0.30
N ASN A 234 15.37 -0.45 -1.62
CA ASN A 234 16.40 -1.24 -2.29
C ASN A 234 17.54 -0.40 -2.90
N LYS A 235 18.09 0.54 -2.11
CA LYS A 235 19.19 1.42 -2.56
C LYS A 235 20.39 0.63 -3.10
N ALA A 236 20.74 -0.48 -2.44
CA ALA A 236 21.89 -1.29 -2.83
C ALA A 236 21.79 -1.82 -4.27
N PHE A 237 20.60 -2.21 -4.73
CA PHE A 237 20.36 -2.61 -6.11
C PHE A 237 20.63 -1.47 -7.09
N LEU A 238 20.08 -0.28 -6.83
CA LEU A 238 20.28 0.89 -7.71
C LEU A 238 21.73 1.37 -7.72
N SER A 239 22.34 1.50 -6.54
CA SER A 239 23.75 1.89 -6.43
C SER A 239 24.69 0.86 -7.08
N GLY A 240 24.36 -0.44 -7.00
CA GLY A 240 25.11 -1.49 -7.71
C GLY A 240 25.06 -1.38 -9.24
N LEU A 241 24.04 -0.72 -9.78
CA LEU A 241 23.92 -0.37 -11.20
C LEU A 241 24.48 1.03 -11.53
N GLY A 242 25.11 1.69 -10.55
CA GLY A 242 25.66 3.04 -10.71
C GLY A 242 24.60 4.14 -10.76
N ILE A 243 23.38 3.89 -10.27
CA ILE A 243 22.33 4.90 -10.16
C ILE A 243 22.50 5.68 -8.85
N ALA A 244 22.74 6.99 -8.97
CA ALA A 244 22.87 7.93 -7.86
C ALA A 244 21.51 8.45 -7.36
N GLU A 245 21.52 9.20 -6.24
CA GLU A 245 20.32 9.80 -5.64
C GLU A 245 19.61 10.76 -6.59
N GLU A 246 20.36 11.60 -7.30
CA GLU A 246 19.83 12.57 -8.26
C GLU A 246 19.18 11.87 -9.46
N GLU A 247 19.80 10.78 -9.92
CA GLU A 247 19.31 9.95 -11.02
C GLU A 247 18.05 9.18 -10.62
N PHE A 248 18.00 8.65 -9.38
CA PHE A 248 16.78 8.09 -8.82
C PHE A 248 15.65 9.12 -8.81
N HIS A 249 15.93 10.34 -8.37
CA HIS A 249 14.94 11.40 -8.35
C HIS A 249 14.43 11.75 -9.76
N ALA A 250 15.31 11.76 -10.77
CA ALA A 250 14.92 11.86 -12.17
C ALA A 250 14.03 10.67 -12.62
N MET A 251 14.38 9.44 -12.27
CA MET A 251 13.56 8.24 -12.56
C MET A 251 12.15 8.34 -11.97
N THR A 252 12.03 8.80 -10.72
CA THR A 252 10.71 8.99 -10.10
C THR A 252 9.90 10.06 -10.83
N TRP A 253 10.53 11.10 -11.35
CA TRP A 253 9.84 12.09 -12.16
C TRP A 253 9.39 11.51 -13.51
N PHE A 254 10.23 10.75 -14.21
CA PHE A 254 9.82 10.07 -15.45
C PHE A 254 8.63 9.12 -15.23
N SER A 255 8.48 8.53 -14.05
CA SER A 255 7.34 7.65 -13.74
C SER A 255 5.99 8.37 -13.81
N SER A 256 5.94 9.71 -13.69
CA SER A 256 4.68 10.45 -13.88
C SER A 256 4.25 10.51 -15.34
N TRP A 257 5.19 10.40 -16.30
CA TRP A 257 4.85 10.39 -17.73
C TRP A 257 4.14 9.10 -18.15
N ALA A 258 4.44 7.99 -17.48
CA ALA A 258 3.76 6.71 -17.73
C ALA A 258 2.27 6.74 -17.34
N VAL A 259 1.83 7.75 -16.59
CA VAL A 259 0.44 7.94 -16.15
C VAL A 259 -0.13 9.30 -16.58
N ASP A 260 0.64 10.09 -17.34
CA ASP A 260 0.12 11.30 -17.98
C ASP A 260 -0.74 10.83 -19.14
N GLY A 261 -2.02 11.21 -19.12
CA GLY A 261 -2.95 10.84 -20.18
C GLY A 261 -2.46 11.38 -21.52
N ASP A 262 -2.88 10.74 -22.60
CA ASP A 262 -2.58 11.23 -23.94
C ASP A 262 -3.32 12.56 -24.14
N HIS A 263 -2.61 13.69 -24.06
CA HIS A 263 -3.15 15.03 -24.30
C HIS A 263 -3.40 15.29 -25.81
N SER A 264 -3.42 14.23 -26.61
CA SER A 264 -3.64 14.25 -28.06
C SER A 264 -5.09 14.58 -28.46
N SER A 265 -6.03 14.55 -27.51
CA SER A 265 -7.39 15.06 -27.72
C SER A 265 -7.56 16.45 -27.10
N GLN A 266 -7.29 17.49 -27.90
CA GLN A 266 -8.02 18.75 -27.75
C GLN A 266 -9.48 18.50 -28.11
N ASP A 267 -10.29 18.01 -27.17
CA ASP A 267 -11.75 18.08 -27.25
C ASP A 267 -12.37 17.72 -25.89
N SER A 268 -12.47 18.71 -25.01
CA SER A 268 -13.58 18.96 -24.07
C SER A 268 -13.15 19.97 -23.00
N LEU A 269 -13.00 21.23 -23.44
CA LEU A 269 -13.32 22.35 -22.55
C LEU A 269 -14.82 22.28 -22.28
N GLU A 270 -15.21 21.65 -21.17
CA GLU A 270 -16.33 22.06 -20.31
C GLU A 270 -16.53 21.07 -19.16
N SER A 271 -16.57 21.61 -17.94
CA SER A 271 -17.04 21.03 -16.67
C SER A 271 -16.08 20.24 -15.77
N GLU A 272 -15.00 20.87 -15.31
CA GLU A 272 -14.56 20.65 -13.91
C GLU A 272 -14.12 21.98 -13.28
N ASP A 273 -15.08 22.71 -12.71
CA ASP A 273 -14.80 23.71 -11.68
C ASP A 273 -15.65 23.44 -10.42
N SER A 274 -14.91 23.21 -9.33
CA SER A 274 -15.18 23.64 -7.95
C SER A 274 -15.13 22.52 -6.89
N SER A 275 -13.94 22.33 -6.32
CA SER A 275 -13.74 22.34 -4.85
C SER A 275 -12.26 22.38 -4.51
N SER A 276 -11.61 23.46 -4.92
CA SER A 276 -10.39 23.96 -4.28
C SER A 276 -10.77 24.63 -2.95
N GLU A 277 -10.91 23.84 -1.87
CA GLU A 277 -10.86 24.43 -0.53
C GLU A 277 -9.41 24.67 -0.13
N VAL A 278 -9.03 25.93 -0.31
CA VAL A 278 -7.88 26.61 0.28
C VAL A 278 -7.83 26.34 1.79
N ILE A 279 -6.75 25.70 2.23
CA ILE A 279 -6.41 25.59 3.65
C ILE A 279 -5.91 26.98 4.11
N ARG A 280 -6.71 27.64 4.95
CA ARG A 280 -6.23 28.53 6.01
C ARG A 280 -6.54 27.87 7.34
#